data_AF-A0A7X7I7H4-F1
#
_entry.id   AF-A0A7X7I7H4-F1
#
_cell.length_a   1.000
_cell.length_b   1.000
_cell.length_c   1.000
_cell.angle_alpha   90.00
_cell.angle_beta   90.00
_cell.angle_gamma   90.00
#
_symmetry.space_group_name_H-M   'P 1'
#
loop_
_entity.id
_entity.type
_entity.pdbx_description
1 polymer ?
#
loop_
_entity_poly.entity_id
_entity_poly.type
_entity_poly.pdbx_seq_one_letter_code
_entity_poly.pdbx_strand_id
1 'polypeptide(L)'
;MYKELRGVGRYTHIALEFIDGAFEEGEHCWTGGPDDFELEIGNFIVCSVPLFQRGTYFVELKSCWLPYYDETRRKKRLEMVKNYCLNNLDHVEGYVERKLYFQCFSRLYHAMGEFLQALFISRRIYPVSYDKWIYDQLVNLLKLPELYKEFVSLMEYKNFESEEHVMKAEKIRELLFRYCTE
;
A
#
# COMPACT_ATOMS: atom_id res chain seq x y z
N MET A 1 -14.27 6.20 -31.72
CA MET A 1 -13.89 6.23 -30.29
C MET A 1 -13.13 4.98 -29.80
N TYR A 2 -13.76 3.82 -29.55
CA TYR A 2 -13.04 2.65 -28.97
C TYR A 2 -11.92 2.09 -29.88
N LYS A 3 -12.14 2.01 -31.20
CA LYS A 3 -11.11 1.58 -32.16
C LYS A 3 -9.95 2.58 -32.30
N GLU A 4 -10.22 3.87 -32.11
CA GLU A 4 -9.20 4.93 -32.18
C GLU A 4 -8.31 4.91 -30.95
N LEU A 5 -8.87 4.59 -29.78
CA LEU A 5 -8.12 4.49 -28.52
C LEU A 5 -7.14 3.30 -28.52
N ARG A 6 -7.38 2.24 -29.31
CA ARG A 6 -6.40 1.17 -29.55
C ARG A 6 -5.14 1.65 -30.29
N GLY A 7 -5.20 2.81 -30.95
CA GLY A 7 -4.04 3.43 -31.62
C GLY A 7 -3.12 4.18 -30.67
N VAL A 8 -3.52 4.43 -29.41
CA VAL A 8 -2.72 5.18 -28.43
C VAL A 8 -1.54 4.33 -27.91
N GLY A 9 -1.71 3.01 -27.83
CA GLY A 9 -0.63 2.11 -27.42
C GLY A 9 -1.07 0.65 -27.31
N ARG A 10 -0.09 -0.26 -27.36
CA ARG A 10 -0.30 -1.72 -27.30
C ARG A 10 -1.05 -2.17 -26.04
N TYR A 11 -0.87 -1.47 -24.93
CA TYR A 11 -1.43 -1.82 -23.63
C TYR A 11 -2.59 -0.91 -23.20
N THR A 12 -3.14 -0.10 -24.12
CA THR A 12 -4.30 0.75 -23.80
C THR A 12 -5.54 -0.12 -23.65
N HIS A 13 -6.12 -0.07 -22.45
CA HIS A 13 -7.38 -0.74 -22.12
C HIS A 13 -8.37 0.28 -21.54
N ILE A 14 -9.65 0.09 -21.83
CA ILE A 14 -10.73 0.84 -21.21
C ILE A 14 -11.53 -0.18 -20.40
N ALA A 15 -11.50 -0.03 -19.08
CA ALA A 15 -12.34 -0.80 -18.18
C ALA A 15 -13.64 -0.02 -17.91
N LEU A 16 -14.75 -0.75 -17.79
CA LEU A 16 -15.99 -0.22 -17.24
C LEU A 16 -16.21 -0.92 -15.90
N GLU A 17 -16.29 -0.15 -14.85
CA GLU A 17 -16.43 -0.62 -13.48
C GLU A 17 -17.67 0.03 -12.86
N PHE A 18 -18.37 -0.73 -12.02
CA PHE A 18 -19.55 -0.28 -11.29
C PHE A 18 -19.26 -0.39 -9.81
N ILE A 19 -19.46 0.70 -9.08
CA ILE A 19 -19.33 0.74 -7.62
C ILE A 19 -20.55 1.42 -7.02
N ASP A 20 -20.92 0.99 -5.82
CA ASP A 20 -21.98 1.59 -4.99
C ASP A 20 -21.40 2.34 -3.77
N GLY A 21 -20.08 2.58 -3.78
CA GLY A 21 -19.38 3.31 -2.74
C GLY A 21 -19.25 2.58 -1.41
N ALA A 22 -19.68 1.32 -1.31
CA ALA A 22 -19.47 0.48 -0.15
C ALA A 22 -18.08 -0.17 -0.22
N PHE A 23 -17.06 0.57 0.19
CA PHE A 23 -15.71 0.04 0.33
C PHE A 23 -15.63 -0.84 1.58
N GLU A 24 -15.22 -2.09 1.42
CA GLU A 24 -15.09 -3.07 2.50
C GLU A 24 -13.62 -3.31 2.84
N GLU A 25 -13.35 -3.56 4.12
CA GLU A 25 -12.02 -3.99 4.54
C GLU A 25 -11.77 -5.39 3.95
N GLY A 26 -10.72 -5.53 3.14
CA GLY A 26 -10.37 -6.81 2.54
C GLY A 26 -9.91 -7.83 3.57
N GLU A 27 -9.91 -9.11 3.20
CA GLU A 27 -9.36 -10.16 4.06
C GLU A 27 -7.84 -9.99 4.18
N HIS A 28 -7.37 -9.52 5.34
CA HIS A 28 -5.95 -9.54 5.67
C HIS A 28 -5.56 -10.95 6.11
N CYS A 29 -4.78 -11.62 5.27
CA CYS A 29 -4.24 -12.94 5.58
C CYS A 29 -2.96 -12.81 6.42
N TRP A 30 -2.80 -13.62 7.47
CA TRP A 30 -1.55 -13.73 8.24
C TRP A 30 -0.32 -14.12 7.42
N THR A 31 -0.53 -14.54 6.17
CA THR A 31 0.53 -14.84 5.20
C THR A 31 0.45 -14.03 3.92
N GLY A 32 -0.40 -13.00 3.90
CA GLY A 32 -0.55 -12.06 2.79
C GLY A 32 0.21 -10.76 3.03
N GLY A 33 -0.14 -9.76 2.24
CA GLY A 33 0.31 -8.38 2.39
C GLY A 33 -0.89 -7.43 2.50
N PRO A 34 -0.74 -6.16 2.09
CA PRO A 34 -1.77 -5.15 2.29
C PRO A 34 -3.06 -5.47 1.54
N ASP A 35 -4.19 -5.05 2.09
CA ASP A 35 -5.48 -5.03 1.37
C ASP A 35 -5.62 -3.78 0.48
N ASP A 36 -6.66 -3.77 -0.36
CA ASP A 36 -6.91 -2.70 -1.32
C ASP A 36 -7.82 -1.57 -0.78
N PHE A 37 -8.24 -1.60 0.48
CA PHE A 37 -9.30 -0.71 0.99
C PHE A 37 -9.00 0.78 0.79
N GLU A 38 -7.82 1.27 1.22
CA GLU A 38 -7.44 2.67 0.98
C GLU A 38 -7.16 2.96 -0.50
N LEU A 39 -6.74 1.96 -1.28
CA LEU A 39 -6.45 2.10 -2.70
C LEU A 39 -7.73 2.31 -3.49
N GLU A 40 -8.79 1.56 -3.19
CA GLU A 40 -10.08 1.72 -3.83
C GLU A 40 -10.65 3.11 -3.56
N ILE A 41 -10.62 3.57 -2.31
CA ILE A 41 -11.07 4.94 -1.99
C ILE A 41 -10.22 5.98 -2.72
N GLY A 42 -8.89 5.83 -2.72
CA GLY A 42 -7.98 6.73 -3.43
C GLY A 42 -8.29 6.81 -4.92
N ASN A 43 -8.39 5.67 -5.58
CA ASN A 43 -8.57 5.60 -7.03
C ASN A 43 -9.98 6.04 -7.46
N PHE A 44 -11.03 5.56 -6.79
CA PHE A 44 -12.43 5.84 -7.17
C PHE A 44 -12.94 7.19 -6.68
N ILE A 45 -12.46 7.71 -5.55
CA ILE A 45 -13.00 8.92 -4.93
C ILE A 45 -12.04 10.10 -5.08
N VAL A 46 -10.77 9.93 -4.73
CA VAL A 46 -9.79 11.04 -4.70
C VAL A 46 -9.35 11.40 -6.12
N CYS A 47 -8.93 10.41 -6.92
CA CYS A 47 -8.35 10.61 -8.24
C CYS A 47 -9.38 10.77 -9.37
N SER A 48 -10.67 10.57 -9.07
CA SER A 48 -11.73 10.58 -10.09
C SER A 48 -12.34 11.97 -10.31
N VAL A 49 -12.50 12.31 -11.59
CA VAL A 49 -13.20 13.52 -12.08
C VAL A 49 -14.49 13.09 -12.78
N PRO A 50 -15.66 13.63 -12.39
CA PRO A 50 -16.92 13.26 -13.00
C PRO A 50 -16.99 13.78 -14.44
N LEU A 51 -17.18 12.88 -15.41
CA LEU A 51 -17.48 13.26 -16.80
C LEU A 51 -18.96 13.55 -17.02
N PHE A 52 -19.82 12.90 -16.22
CA PHE A 52 -21.26 13.12 -16.17
C PHE A 52 -21.74 12.87 -14.75
N GLN A 53 -22.56 13.77 -14.20
CA GLN A 53 -23.13 13.62 -12.87
C GLN A 53 -24.62 13.94 -12.93
N ARG A 54 -25.44 13.02 -12.42
CA ARG A 54 -26.86 13.24 -12.19
C ARG A 54 -27.15 13.05 -10.70
N GLY A 55 -27.71 14.08 -10.07
CA GLY A 55 -28.00 14.08 -8.63
C GLY A 55 -26.79 14.40 -7.75
N THR A 56 -26.95 14.15 -6.44
CA THR A 56 -26.00 14.53 -5.38
C THR A 56 -25.14 13.38 -4.88
N TYR A 57 -25.44 12.15 -5.30
CA TYR A 57 -24.83 10.94 -4.75
C TYR A 57 -23.29 10.92 -4.75
N PHE A 58 -22.63 11.35 -5.84
CA PHE A 58 -21.16 11.39 -5.87
C PHE A 58 -20.57 12.40 -4.87
N VAL A 59 -21.27 13.50 -4.64
CA VAL A 59 -20.86 14.52 -3.65
C VAL A 59 -21.06 13.99 -2.23
N GLU A 60 -22.18 13.33 -1.97
CA GLU A 60 -22.46 12.65 -0.70
C GLU A 60 -21.41 11.57 -0.42
N LEU A 61 -21.10 10.74 -1.42
CA LEU A 61 -20.06 9.71 -1.32
C LEU A 61 -18.69 10.33 -1.00
N LYS A 62 -18.31 11.42 -1.68
CA LYS A 62 -17.08 12.17 -1.35
C LYS A 62 -17.07 12.66 0.09
N SER A 63 -18.21 13.12 0.62
CA SER A 63 -18.29 13.58 2.01
C SER A 63 -18.14 12.47 3.05
N CYS A 64 -18.41 11.21 2.69
CA CYS A 64 -18.20 10.06 3.57
C CYS A 64 -16.71 9.69 3.72
N TRP A 65 -15.93 9.91 2.67
CA TRP A 65 -14.55 9.43 2.58
C TRP A 65 -13.50 10.55 2.63
N LEU A 66 -13.86 11.80 2.30
CA LEU A 66 -12.91 12.92 2.24
C LEU A 66 -13.06 13.88 3.43
N PRO A 67 -11.98 14.53 3.90
CA PRO A 67 -10.60 14.44 3.39
C PRO A 67 -9.90 13.12 3.72
N TYR A 68 -10.40 12.41 4.73
CA TYR A 68 -10.04 11.04 5.09
C TYR A 68 -11.21 10.46 5.91
N TYR A 69 -11.40 9.14 5.87
CA TYR A 69 -12.48 8.48 6.62
C TYR A 69 -12.30 8.61 8.15
N ASP A 70 -13.31 8.18 8.89
CA ASP A 70 -13.44 8.41 10.32
C ASP A 70 -12.20 7.97 11.14
N GLU A 71 -11.85 8.78 12.15
CA GLU A 71 -10.62 8.61 12.94
C GLU A 71 -10.62 7.31 13.76
N THR A 72 -11.79 6.83 14.21
CA THR A 72 -11.92 5.59 14.97
C THR A 72 -11.55 4.39 14.09
N ARG A 73 -12.10 4.32 12.87
CA ARG A 73 -11.74 3.32 11.88
C ARG A 73 -10.27 3.45 11.49
N ARG A 74 -9.75 4.67 11.33
CA ARG A 74 -8.34 4.89 10.96
C ARG A 74 -7.40 4.27 11.98
N LYS A 75 -7.62 4.53 13.27
CA LYS A 75 -6.79 3.97 14.35
C LYS A 75 -6.85 2.44 14.37
N LYS A 76 -8.06 1.87 14.27
CA LYS A 76 -8.25 0.42 14.20
C LYS A 76 -7.49 -0.19 13.02
N ARG A 77 -7.58 0.43 11.84
CA ARG A 77 -6.88 -0.03 10.65
C ARG A 77 -5.36 0.10 10.77
N LEU A 78 -4.87 1.22 11.31
CA LEU A 78 -3.43 1.41 11.53
C LEU A 78 -2.85 0.34 12.46
N GLU A 79 -3.53 0.07 13.57
CA GLU A 79 -3.11 -0.97 14.51
C GLU A 79 -3.11 -2.36 13.86
N MET A 80 -4.19 -2.69 13.15
CA MET A 80 -4.31 -3.95 12.42
C MET A 80 -3.17 -4.15 11.42
N VAL A 81 -2.94 -3.19 10.52
CA VAL A 81 -1.90 -3.28 9.48
C VAL A 81 -0.50 -3.37 10.08
N LYS A 82 -0.23 -2.63 11.17
CA LYS A 82 1.04 -2.74 11.90
C LYS A 82 1.25 -4.15 12.46
N ASN A 83 0.21 -4.77 13.00
CA ASN A 83 0.30 -6.14 13.52
C ASN A 83 0.61 -7.16 12.42
N TYR A 84 -0.01 -7.03 11.23
CA TYR A 84 0.30 -7.90 10.09
C TYR A 84 1.73 -7.69 9.56
N CYS A 85 2.18 -6.43 9.47
CA CYS A 85 3.55 -6.07 9.12
C CYS A 85 4.54 -6.76 10.07
N LEU A 86 4.37 -6.58 11.39
CA LEU A 86 5.24 -7.20 12.40
C LEU A 86 5.20 -8.73 12.32
N ASN A 87 4.03 -9.33 12.15
CA ASN A 87 3.90 -10.77 11.98
C ASN A 87 4.70 -11.28 10.76
N ASN A 88 4.66 -10.60 9.61
CA ASN A 88 5.48 -10.98 8.46
C ASN A 88 6.99 -10.90 8.77
N LEU A 89 7.42 -9.88 9.50
CA LEU A 89 8.82 -9.69 9.89
C LEU A 89 9.30 -10.75 10.90
N ASP A 90 8.49 -11.09 11.90
CA ASP A 90 8.83 -12.04 12.97
C ASP A 90 9.11 -13.47 12.45
N HIS A 91 8.62 -13.81 11.26
CA HIS A 91 8.87 -15.12 10.65
C HIS A 91 10.20 -15.22 9.90
N VAL A 92 10.84 -14.09 9.56
CA VAL A 92 11.99 -14.06 8.64
C VAL A 92 13.18 -14.83 9.21
N GLU A 93 13.52 -14.64 10.48
CA GLU A 93 14.67 -15.31 11.13
C GLU A 93 14.55 -16.83 11.06
N GLY A 94 13.42 -17.39 11.51
CA GLY A 94 13.17 -18.82 11.47
C GLY A 94 13.13 -19.41 10.05
N TYR A 95 12.86 -18.60 9.03
CA TYR A 95 12.94 -19.03 7.62
C TYR A 95 14.38 -19.02 7.09
N VAL A 96 15.22 -18.06 7.51
CA VAL A 96 16.64 -18.04 7.17
C VAL A 96 17.36 -19.26 7.75
N GLU A 97 17.10 -19.61 9.01
CA GLU A 97 17.66 -20.82 9.65
C GLU A 97 17.34 -22.11 8.87
N ARG A 98 16.16 -22.14 8.24
CA ARG A 98 15.66 -23.26 7.43
C ARG A 98 16.05 -23.15 5.95
N LYS A 99 16.82 -22.13 5.57
CA LYS A 99 17.23 -21.83 4.18
C LYS A 99 16.05 -21.59 3.23
N LEU A 100 14.94 -21.07 3.75
CA LEU A 100 13.72 -20.77 2.98
C LEU A 100 13.77 -19.34 2.39
N TYR A 101 14.86 -18.98 1.72
CA TYR A 101 15.17 -17.61 1.30
C TYR A 101 14.10 -16.96 0.41
N PHE A 102 13.48 -17.73 -0.49
CA PHE A 102 12.37 -17.22 -1.30
C PHE A 102 11.12 -16.90 -0.46
N GLN A 103 10.88 -17.68 0.60
CA GLN A 103 9.79 -17.40 1.53
C GLN A 103 10.13 -16.17 2.39
N CYS A 104 11.39 -15.99 2.81
CA CYS A 104 11.85 -14.76 3.45
C CYS A 104 11.59 -13.54 2.55
N PHE A 105 11.99 -13.62 1.27
CA PHE A 105 11.76 -12.55 0.30
C PHE A 105 10.27 -12.23 0.14
N SER A 106 9.41 -13.24 0.01
CA SER A 106 7.96 -13.05 -0.07
C SER A 106 7.41 -12.33 1.17
N ARG A 107 7.83 -12.73 2.37
CA ARG A 107 7.42 -12.08 3.63
C ARG A 107 7.89 -10.65 3.73
N LEU A 108 9.12 -10.37 3.34
CA LEU A 108 9.66 -9.02 3.30
C LEU A 108 8.89 -8.14 2.31
N TYR A 109 8.56 -8.67 1.13
CA TYR A 109 7.77 -7.94 0.13
C TYR A 109 6.37 -7.60 0.67
N HIS A 110 5.70 -8.54 1.34
CA HIS A 110 4.42 -8.28 1.99
C HIS A 110 4.54 -7.24 3.10
N ALA A 111 5.53 -7.37 3.99
CA ALA A 111 5.76 -6.41 5.07
C ALA A 111 6.08 -5.00 4.55
N MET A 112 6.79 -4.88 3.41
CA MET A 112 7.03 -3.60 2.76
C MET A 112 5.73 -2.95 2.26
N GLY A 113 4.82 -3.74 1.68
CA GLY A 113 3.49 -3.27 1.29
C GLY A 113 2.66 -2.80 2.49
N GLU A 114 2.64 -3.60 3.57
CA GLU A 114 1.94 -3.25 4.82
C GLU A 114 2.56 -2.04 5.52
N PHE A 115 3.89 -1.87 5.45
CA PHE A 115 4.55 -0.65 5.92
C PHE A 115 4.06 0.57 5.15
N LEU A 116 3.98 0.50 3.82
CA LEU A 116 3.46 1.60 3.00
C LEU A 116 2.00 1.90 3.35
N GLN A 117 1.17 0.87 3.51
CA GLN A 117 -0.22 1.03 3.95
C GLN A 117 -0.30 1.73 5.31
N ALA A 118 0.45 1.27 6.30
CA ALA A 118 0.51 1.89 7.63
C ALA A 118 0.99 3.35 7.56
N LEU A 119 1.97 3.66 6.71
CA LEU A 119 2.50 5.01 6.50
C LEU A 119 1.42 5.95 5.97
N PHE A 120 0.66 5.52 4.96
CA PHE A 120 -0.41 6.31 4.37
C PHE A 120 -1.58 6.52 5.35
N ILE A 121 -1.99 5.47 6.06
CA ILE A 121 -3.02 5.56 7.11
C ILE A 121 -2.59 6.50 8.24
N SER A 122 -1.33 6.43 8.70
CA SER A 122 -0.78 7.32 9.72
C SER A 122 -0.85 8.79 9.29
N ARG A 123 -0.58 9.06 8.00
CA ARG A 123 -0.58 10.42 7.44
C ARG A 123 -1.95 10.93 6.99
N ARG A 124 -3.00 10.10 7.05
CA ARG A 124 -4.36 10.44 6.56
C ARG A 124 -4.33 10.83 5.08
N ILE A 125 -3.55 10.10 4.29
CA ILE A 125 -3.41 10.30 2.85
C ILE A 125 -3.75 8.98 2.16
N TYR A 126 -4.57 9.04 1.12
CA TYR A 126 -4.87 7.87 0.31
C TYR A 126 -3.70 7.53 -0.62
N PRO A 127 -3.23 6.26 -0.65
CA PRO A 127 -2.24 5.81 -1.60
C PRO A 127 -2.83 5.61 -2.99
N VAL A 128 -1.97 5.63 -4.00
CA VAL A 128 -2.30 5.22 -5.39
C VAL A 128 -2.06 3.71 -5.56
N SER A 129 -1.03 3.18 -4.90
CA SER A 129 -0.67 1.76 -4.90
C SER A 129 0.40 1.47 -3.85
N TYR A 130 0.69 0.19 -3.57
CA TYR A 130 1.78 -0.20 -2.66
C TYR A 130 3.00 -0.79 -3.37
N ASP A 131 2.95 -0.91 -4.70
CA ASP A 131 4.02 -1.49 -5.53
C ASP A 131 4.42 -0.58 -6.71
N LYS A 132 3.56 0.34 -7.12
CA LYS A 132 3.75 1.22 -8.27
C LYS A 132 4.01 2.65 -7.79
N TRP A 133 4.74 3.41 -8.61
CA TRP A 133 4.89 4.86 -8.45
C TRP A 133 5.44 5.25 -7.06
N ILE A 134 6.22 4.35 -6.44
CA ILE A 134 6.75 4.50 -5.08
C ILE A 134 7.60 5.77 -4.95
N TYR A 135 8.35 6.12 -5.99
CA TYR A 135 9.09 7.39 -6.04
C TYR A 135 8.14 8.58 -5.89
N ASP A 136 7.12 8.70 -6.73
CA ASP A 136 6.19 9.82 -6.68
C ASP A 136 5.42 9.87 -5.36
N GLN A 137 4.99 8.72 -4.87
CA GLN A 137 4.28 8.59 -3.61
C GLN A 137 5.13 9.02 -2.41
N LEU A 138 6.37 8.53 -2.28
CA LEU A 138 7.23 8.87 -1.14
C LEU A 138 7.84 10.26 -1.28
N VAL A 139 8.36 10.62 -2.46
CA VAL A 139 9.11 11.86 -2.67
C VAL A 139 8.18 13.04 -2.94
N ASN A 140 7.26 12.90 -3.89
CA ASN A 140 6.46 14.02 -4.37
C ASN A 140 5.19 14.23 -3.54
N LEU A 141 4.51 13.16 -3.13
CA LEU A 141 3.29 13.24 -2.34
C LEU A 141 3.60 13.39 -0.85
N LEU A 142 4.34 12.45 -0.25
CA LEU A 142 4.62 12.46 1.20
C LEU A 142 5.79 13.36 1.63
N LYS A 143 6.59 13.84 0.67
CA LYS A 143 7.81 14.68 0.90
C LYS A 143 8.86 13.98 1.77
N LEU A 144 9.08 12.68 1.54
CA LEU A 144 10.04 11.83 2.25
C LEU A 144 11.11 11.25 1.31
N PRO A 145 12.01 12.07 0.73
CA PRO A 145 13.05 11.60 -0.19
C PRO A 145 14.04 10.63 0.45
N GLU A 146 14.38 10.81 1.72
CA GLU A 146 15.31 9.92 2.42
C GLU A 146 14.68 8.55 2.68
N LEU A 147 13.38 8.50 2.97
CA LEU A 147 12.66 7.23 3.10
C LEU A 147 12.70 6.45 1.79
N TYR A 148 12.54 7.11 0.64
CA TYR A 148 12.66 6.43 -0.66
C TYR A 148 14.04 5.79 -0.85
N LYS A 149 15.13 6.49 -0.47
CA LYS A 149 16.49 5.91 -0.54
C LYS A 149 16.65 4.70 0.39
N GLU A 150 16.11 4.77 1.61
CA GLU A 150 16.08 3.62 2.53
C GLU A 150 15.26 2.46 1.93
N PHE A 151 14.15 2.75 1.25
CA PHE A 151 13.31 1.73 0.62
C PHE A 151 13.99 1.04 -0.57
N VAL A 152 14.74 1.79 -1.38
CA VAL A 152 15.52 1.21 -2.49
C VAL A 152 16.61 0.27 -1.96
N SER A 153 17.33 0.66 -0.91
CA SER A 153 18.39 -0.19 -0.34
C SER A 153 17.85 -1.48 0.29
N LEU A 154 16.59 -1.50 0.74
CA LEU A 154 15.91 -2.73 1.17
C LEU A 154 15.78 -3.75 0.03
N MET A 155 15.69 -3.32 -1.24
CA MET A 155 15.57 -4.22 -2.39
C MET A 155 16.91 -4.79 -2.88
N GLU A 156 18.03 -4.19 -2.49
CA GLU A 156 19.36 -4.57 -2.96
C GLU A 156 19.96 -5.69 -2.09
N TYR A 157 20.30 -6.83 -2.69
CA TYR A 157 21.00 -7.92 -2.01
C TYR A 157 22.43 -8.03 -2.52
N LYS A 158 23.39 -8.21 -1.61
CA LYS A 158 24.75 -8.62 -1.99
C LYS A 158 24.83 -10.13 -2.14
N ASN A 159 24.20 -10.85 -1.22
CA ASN A 159 23.99 -12.29 -1.25
C ASN A 159 22.55 -12.61 -0.84
N PHE A 160 21.76 -13.14 -1.77
CA PHE A 160 20.36 -13.47 -1.51
C PHE A 160 20.22 -14.61 -0.49
N GLU A 161 21.06 -15.65 -0.56
CA GLU A 161 21.04 -16.77 0.38
C GLU A 161 21.84 -16.45 1.65
N SER A 162 21.36 -15.46 2.42
CA SER A 162 22.10 -14.96 3.59
C SER A 162 21.22 -14.34 4.68
N GLU A 163 21.87 -13.94 5.78
CA GLU A 163 21.29 -13.16 6.90
C GLU A 163 20.84 -11.74 6.51
N GLU A 164 21.11 -11.29 5.27
CA GLU A 164 20.63 -9.98 4.79
C GLU A 164 19.11 -9.86 4.89
N HIS A 165 18.37 -10.96 4.80
CA HIS A 165 16.93 -10.97 5.04
C HIS A 165 16.55 -10.51 6.46
N VAL A 166 17.25 -10.98 7.48
CA VAL A 166 17.00 -10.59 8.89
C VAL A 166 17.33 -9.12 9.09
N MET A 167 18.47 -8.66 8.55
CA MET A 167 18.86 -7.25 8.60
C MET A 167 17.81 -6.33 7.96
N LYS A 168 17.25 -6.75 6.82
CA LYS A 168 16.18 -6.02 6.12
C LYS A 168 14.87 -6.04 6.91
N ALA A 169 14.55 -7.17 7.54
CA ALA A 169 13.36 -7.28 8.39
C ALA A 169 13.40 -6.28 9.55
N GLU A 170 14.52 -6.24 10.27
CA GLU A 170 14.74 -5.28 11.35
C GLU A 170 14.74 -3.84 10.85
N LYS A 171 15.29 -3.59 9.67
CA LYS A 171 15.24 -2.27 9.07
C LYS A 171 13.80 -1.80 8.76
N ILE A 172 12.95 -2.68 8.24
CA ILE A 172 11.52 -2.36 8.03
C ILE A 172 10.83 -2.12 9.38
N ARG A 173 11.14 -2.92 10.41
CA ARG A 173 10.62 -2.74 11.77
C ARG A 173 10.95 -1.35 12.33
N GLU A 174 12.19 -0.90 12.18
CA GLU A 174 12.62 0.45 12.57
C GLU A 174 11.83 1.53 11.82
N LEU A 175 11.66 1.38 10.51
CA LEU A 175 10.91 2.34 9.68
C LEU A 175 9.44 2.41 10.11
N LEU A 176 8.82 1.25 10.38
CA LEU A 176 7.44 1.16 10.86
C LEU A 176 7.26 1.97 12.16
N PHE A 177 8.13 1.77 13.14
CA PHE A 177 8.05 2.51 14.40
C PHE A 177 8.41 4.00 14.26
N ARG A 178 9.32 4.35 13.36
CA ARG A 178 9.72 5.74 13.12
C ARG A 178 8.63 6.55 12.42
N TYR A 179 7.96 5.97 11.43
CA TYR A 179 7.08 6.72 10.52
C TYR A 179 5.58 6.47 10.74
N CYS A 180 5.18 5.35 11.34
CA CYS A 180 3.78 4.94 11.45
C CYS A 180 3.28 5.12 12.89
N THR A 181 3.26 6.37 13.34
CA THR A 181 2.72 6.79 14.65
C THR A 181 1.22 7.09 14.56
N GLU A 182 0.54 7.16 15.70
CA GLU A 182 -0.88 7.55 15.76
C GLU A 182 -1.16 8.99 15.29
#